data_AF-A0A1G0GWH2-F1
#
_entry.id   AF-A0A1G0GWH2-F1
#
_cell.length_a   1.000
_cell.length_b   1.000
_cell.length_c   1.000
_cell.angle_alpha   90.00
_cell.angle_beta   90.00
_cell.angle_gamma   90.00
#
_symmetry.space_group_name_H-M   'P 1'
#
loop_
_entity.id
_entity.type
_entity.pdbx_description
1 polymer ?
#
loop_
_entity_poly.entity_id
_entity_poly.type
_entity_poly.pdbx_seq_one_letter_code
_entity_poly.pdbx_strand_id
1 'polypeptide(L)' 'MDLATQGPAVSSWPNYGKLQGIRGDKRHCHLQKGKPTYVCCWEVLDKKRKVIEVYYVGTHEKAP' A
#
# COMPACT_ATOMS: atom_id res chain seq x y z
N MET A 1 3.38 -10.21 4.00
CA MET A 1 2.52 -9.03 4.23
C MET A 1 1.11 -9.53 4.39
N ASP A 2 0.40 -9.14 5.44
CA ASP A 2 -0.97 -9.57 5.69
C ASP A 2 -1.82 -8.36 6.12
N LEU A 3 -2.54 -7.79 5.15
CA LEU A 3 -3.39 -6.60 5.34
C LEU A 3 -4.55 -6.87 6.32
N ALA A 4 -5.10 -8.07 6.28
CA ALA A 4 -6.27 -8.45 7.05
C ALA A 4 -5.97 -8.54 8.55
N THR A 5 -4.80 -9.06 8.92
CA THR A 5 -4.40 -9.21 10.32
C THR A 5 -3.67 -7.98 10.88
N GLN A 6 -2.83 -7.31 10.07
CA GLN A 6 -2.00 -6.20 10.55
C GLN A 6 -2.62 -4.82 10.31
N GLY A 7 -3.63 -4.74 9.43
CA GLY A 7 -4.36 -3.52 9.13
C GLY A 7 -3.66 -2.57 8.14
N PRO A 8 -4.24 -1.37 7.91
CA PRO A 8 -3.85 -0.40 6.87
C PRO A 8 -2.40 0.15 6.92
N ALA A 9 -1.70 -0.06 8.03
CA ALA A 9 -0.56 0.76 8.40
C ALA A 9 0.42 -0.05 9.25
N VAL A 10 1.46 -0.56 8.62
CA VAL A 10 2.51 -1.30 9.31
C VAL A 10 3.84 -0.68 8.95
N SER A 11 4.47 -0.02 9.91
CA SER A 11 5.78 0.64 9.73
C SER A 11 6.91 -0.35 9.43
N SER A 12 6.72 -1.64 9.70
CA SER A 12 7.69 -2.69 9.37
C SER A 12 7.65 -3.12 7.89
N TRP A 13 6.67 -2.65 7.11
CA TRP A 13 6.58 -3.03 5.71
C TRP A 13 7.65 -2.34 4.86
N PRO A 14 8.24 -3.06 3.90
CA PRO A 14 9.35 -2.53 3.15
C PRO A 14 8.88 -1.34 2.29
N ASN A 15 9.57 -0.19 2.44
CA ASN A 15 9.25 1.05 1.74
C ASN A 15 7.77 1.45 1.87
N TYR A 16 7.19 1.23 3.04
CA TYR A 16 5.84 1.70 3.32
C TYR A 16 5.81 3.23 3.42
N GLY A 17 4.90 3.85 2.68
CA GLY A 17 4.76 5.30 2.67
C GLY A 17 3.41 5.76 2.12
N LYS A 18 3.11 7.04 2.32
CA LYS A 18 2.00 7.70 1.64
C LYS A 18 2.41 8.08 0.23
N LEU A 19 1.50 7.93 -0.73
CA LEU A 19 1.66 8.50 -2.05
C LEU A 19 1.43 10.00 -1.95
N GLN A 20 2.49 10.78 -2.11
CA GLN A 20 2.43 12.24 -2.08
C GLN A 20 1.94 12.78 -3.42
N GLY A 21 1.26 13.93 -3.40
CA GLY A 21 0.74 14.56 -4.63
C GLY A 21 -0.60 14.02 -5.12
N ILE A 22 -1.19 13.02 -4.46
CA ILE A 22 -2.51 12.48 -4.76
C ILE A 22 -3.49 12.83 -3.62
N ARG A 23 -4.74 13.16 -3.96
CA ARG A 23 -5.80 13.36 -2.96
C ARG A 23 -6.12 12.05 -2.24
N GLY A 24 -6.43 12.15 -0.95
CA GLY A 24 -6.79 11.02 -0.09
C GLY A 24 -5.63 10.47 0.73
N ASP A 25 -5.91 9.51 1.61
CA ASP A 25 -4.88 8.81 2.39
C ASP A 25 -4.44 7.54 1.62
N LYS A 26 -3.83 7.77 0.45
CA LYS A 26 -3.30 6.71 -0.40
C LYS A 26 -1.92 6.28 0.08
N ARG A 27 -1.72 4.99 0.17
CA ARG A 27 -0.55 4.34 0.74
C ARG A 27 -0.04 3.27 -0.20
N HIS A 28 1.25 3.02 -0.11
CA HIS A 28 1.88 1.95 -0.85
C HIS A 28 2.92 1.26 0.02
N CYS A 29 3.28 0.04 -0.37
CA CYS A 29 4.49 -0.62 0.10
C CYS A 29 4.97 -1.64 -0.93
N HIS A 30 6.19 -2.13 -0.73
CA HIS A 30 6.79 -3.14 -1.59
C HIS A 30 6.50 -4.53 -1.04
N LEU A 31 5.81 -5.34 -1.83
CA LEU A 31 5.55 -6.75 -1.54
C LEU A 31 6.82 -7.59 -1.68
N GLN A 32 7.60 -7.30 -2.72
CA GLN A 32 8.83 -8.00 -3.02
C GLN A 32 9.83 -7.01 -3.61
N LYS A 33 11.04 -6.98 -3.03
CA LYS A 33 12.17 -6.24 -3.59
C LYS A 33 12.89 -7.12 -4.61
N GLY A 34 13.34 -6.54 -5.73
CA GLY A 34 14.06 -7.26 -6.78
C GLY A 34 13.63 -6.85 -8.19
N LYS A 35 13.94 -7.66 -9.20
CA LYS A 35 13.50 -7.46 -10.58
C LYS A 35 12.65 -8.67 -11.02
N PRO A 36 11.33 -8.53 -11.19
CA PRO A 36 10.53 -7.30 -10.99
C PRO A 36 10.26 -7.01 -9.50
N THR A 37 10.11 -5.72 -9.17
CA THR A 37 9.66 -5.28 -7.83
C THR A 37 8.15 -5.31 -7.83
N TYR A 38 7.54 -5.93 -6.81
CA TYR A 38 6.09 -5.92 -6.64
C TYR A 38 5.69 -4.90 -5.58
N VAL A 39 4.61 -4.17 -5.85
CA VAL A 39 4.03 -3.18 -4.96
C VAL A 39 2.54 -3.41 -4.79
N CYS A 40 2.03 -2.96 -3.66
CA CYS A 40 0.62 -2.88 -3.35
C CYS A 40 0.31 -1.42 -3.04
N CYS A 41 -0.78 -0.90 -3.61
CA CYS A 41 -1.29 0.43 -3.31
C CYS A 41 -2.75 0.34 -2.86
N TRP A 42 -3.07 1.06 -1.80
CA TRP A 42 -4.40 1.10 -1.22
C TRP A 42 -4.74 2.48 -0.68
N GLU A 43 -6.02 2.76 -0.56
CA GLU A 43 -6.54 3.96 0.07
C GLU A 43 -7.18 3.63 1.42
N VAL A 44 -6.92 4.45 2.42
CA VAL A 44 -7.59 4.34 3.72
C VAL A 44 -8.87 5.16 3.69
N LEU A 45 -10.01 4.48 3.54
CA LEU A 45 -11.33 5.09 3.49
C LEU A 45 -11.82 5.50 4.88
N ASP A 46 -11.57 4.67 5.90
CA ASP A 46 -11.94 4.97 7.29
C ASP A 46 -10.88 4.46 8.27
N LYS A 47 -10.27 5.37 9.02
CA LYS A 47 -9.23 5.04 10.01
C LYS A 47 -9.77 4.41 11.29
N LYS A 48 -10.98 4.78 11.71
CA LYS A 48 -11.61 4.28 12.95
C LYS A 48 -12.07 2.84 12.75
N ARG A 49 -12.70 2.56 11.61
CA ARG A 49 -13.18 1.23 11.21
C ARG A 49 -12.13 0.39 10.49
N LYS A 50 -10.94 0.96 10.24
CA LYS A 50 -9.82 0.34 9.51
C LYS A 50 -10.22 -0.16 8.12
N VAL A 51 -11.09 0.58 7.43
CA VAL A 51 -11.54 0.26 6.08
C VAL A 51 -10.50 0.73 5.09
N ILE A 52 -10.06 -0.18 4.22
CA ILE A 52 -9.12 0.08 3.14
C ILE A 52 -9.65 -0.46 1.82
N GLU A 53 -9.29 0.22 0.74
CA GLU A 53 -9.54 -0.23 -0.61
C GLU A 53 -8.21 -0.43 -1.33
N VAL A 54 -7.92 -1.69 -1.67
CA VAL A 54 -6.74 -2.03 -2.48
C VAL A 54 -7.11 -1.84 -3.95
N TYR A 55 -6.51 -0.86 -4.60
CA TYR A 55 -6.81 -0.53 -6.00
C TYR A 55 -5.73 -1.00 -6.97
N TYR A 56 -4.54 -1.35 -6.48
CA TYR A 56 -3.45 -1.84 -7.33
C TYR A 56 -2.58 -2.84 -6.59
N VAL A 57 -2.33 -3.98 -7.24
CA VAL A 57 -1.32 -4.96 -6.84
C VAL A 57 -0.61 -5.42 -8.10
N GLY A 58 0.68 -5.19 -8.20
CA GLY A 58 1.41 -5.49 -9.43
C GLY A 58 2.87 -5.05 -9.38
N THR A 59 3.50 -5.01 -10.54
CA THR A 59 4.90 -4.59 -10.64
C THR A 59 5.04 -3.07 -10.46
N HIS A 60 6.14 -2.62 -9.88
CA HIS A 60 6.45 -1.19 -9.71
C HIS A 60 6.48 -0.45 -11.06
N GLU A 61 6.93 -1.12 -12.13
CA GLU A 61 7.02 -0.55 -13.49
C GLU A 61 5.66 -0.16 -14.09
N LYS A 62 4.55 -0.67 -13.55
CA LYS A 62 3.17 -0.32 -13.95
C LYS A 62 2.38 0.35 -12.83
N ALA A 63 3.04 0.70 -11.73
CA ALA A 63 2.39 1.35 -10.59
C ALA A 63 2.04 2.81 -10.94
N PRO A 64 0.92 3.32 -10.41
CA PRO A 64 0.46 4.70 -10.63
C PRO A 64 1.29 5.75 -9.87
#